data_AF-A0A519YRM9-F1
#
_entry.id   AF-A0A519YRM9-F1
#
_cell.length_a   1.000
_cell.length_b   1.000
_cell.length_c   1.000
_cell.angle_alpha   90.00
_cell.angle_beta   90.00
_cell.angle_gamma   90.00
#
_symmetry.space_group_name_H-M   'P 1'
#
loop_
_entity.id
_entity.type
_entity.pdbx_description
1 polymer ?
#
loop_
_entity_poly.entity_id
_entity_poly.type
_entity_poly.pdbx_seq_one_letter_code
_entity_poly.pdbx_strand_id
1 'polypeptide(L)'
;MRCFRFRQLAGSFLLGLLGLAACSNPDQPTQATAIPAECRPPAPFTIQHPAWATNASLYQVNVRQYTPEGTFRAFEKHLTRLQKMGVSVLWLMPVQPIGMEKRKGTLGSQYSLRDYRTVNAEFGSVADLQHLINEAHKLGMHVILDWVANHTSWDSNLSKEHPDWFTKNAKGGFQPP
;
A
#
# COMPACT_ATOMS: atom_id res chain seq x y z
N MET A 1 6.11 12.19 26.85
CA MET A 1 6.42 12.26 28.30
C MET A 1 7.50 13.32 28.50
N ARG A 2 7.16 14.42 29.18
CA ARG A 2 8.09 15.53 29.46
C ARG A 2 8.88 15.21 30.72
N CYS A 3 10.21 15.26 30.65
CA CYS A 3 11.08 15.08 31.82
C CYS A 3 11.45 16.46 32.37
N PHE A 4 10.95 16.76 33.57
CA PHE A 4 11.30 17.93 34.37
C PHE A 4 12.69 17.74 34.98
N ARG A 5 13.54 18.78 34.96
CA ARG A 5 14.78 18.81 35.73
C ARG A 5 14.80 20.03 36.64
N PHE A 6 14.84 19.77 37.94
CA PHE A 6 15.00 20.73 39.01
C PHE A 6 16.43 20.61 39.54
N ARG A 7 17.18 21.72 39.66
CA ARG A 7 18.08 21.99 40.80
C ARG A 7 18.90 23.29 40.65
N GLN A 8 18.76 24.11 41.70
CA GLN A 8 19.79 24.83 42.46
C GLN A 8 20.62 25.92 41.77
N LEU A 9 20.35 27.17 42.18
CA LEU A 9 21.27 28.31 42.08
C LEU A 9 21.66 28.73 43.51
N ALA A 10 22.95 28.63 43.81
CA ALA A 10 23.59 29.15 45.01
C ALA A 10 24.95 29.76 44.63
N GLY A 11 25.27 30.93 45.21
CA GLY A 11 26.58 31.62 45.12
C GLY A 11 26.70 32.54 43.89
N SER A 12 26.65 33.88 43.98
CA SER A 12 27.49 34.86 44.69
C SER A 12 29.00 34.77 44.42
N PHE A 13 29.53 35.94 44.04
CA PHE A 13 30.89 36.46 44.19
C PHE A 13 31.93 36.35 43.05
N LEU A 14 32.18 37.55 42.51
CA LEU A 14 33.46 38.24 42.34
C LEU A 14 34.27 38.10 41.03
N LEU A 15 34.56 39.28 40.50
CA LEU A 15 35.50 39.63 39.43
C LEU A 15 36.89 39.03 39.64
N GLY A 16 37.49 38.60 38.52
CA GLY A 16 38.93 38.42 38.38
C GLY A 16 39.32 38.41 36.89
N LEU A 17 39.77 39.56 36.38
CA LEU A 17 40.48 39.65 35.10
C LEU A 17 41.92 39.15 35.30
N LEU A 18 42.31 38.07 34.63
CA LEU A 18 43.70 37.79 34.29
C LEU A 18 43.73 36.96 33.00
N GLY A 19 44.25 37.57 31.94
CA GLY A 19 44.49 36.88 30.68
C GLY A 19 45.70 35.94 30.77
N LEU A 20 45.73 34.95 29.89
CA LEU A 20 46.85 34.60 29.01
C LEU A 20 46.48 33.38 28.17
N ALA A 21 46.93 33.43 26.92
CA ALA A 21 46.84 32.46 25.84
C ALA A 21 46.59 30.98 26.24
N ALA A 22 45.57 30.38 25.62
CA ALA A 22 45.56 28.95 25.36
C ALA A 22 45.44 28.74 23.85
N CYS A 23 46.49 28.15 23.30
CA CYS A 23 46.64 27.79 21.90
C CYS A 23 45.43 26.99 21.40
N SER A 24 44.93 27.40 20.23
CA SER A 24 44.18 26.54 19.33
C SER A 24 44.93 25.23 19.15
N ASN A 25 44.32 24.11 19.56
CA ASN A 25 44.77 22.78 19.17
C ASN A 25 43.87 22.38 17.97
N PRO A 26 44.35 22.44 16.72
CA PRO A 26 43.50 22.17 15.56
C PRO A 26 43.24 20.67 15.35
N ASP A 27 43.89 19.79 16.12
CA ASP A 27 43.89 18.34 15.90
C ASP A 27 43.30 17.55 17.08
N GLN A 28 42.03 17.81 17.40
CA GLN A 28 41.19 16.74 17.94
C GLN A 28 40.22 16.35 16.83
N PRO A 29 40.38 15.18 16.20
CA PRO A 29 39.35 14.69 15.31
C PRO A 29 38.09 14.59 16.15
N THR A 30 37.10 15.42 15.82
CA THR A 30 35.76 15.36 16.39
C THR A 30 35.31 13.91 16.26
N GLN A 31 35.30 13.16 17.36
CA GLN A 31 34.75 11.82 17.36
C GLN A 31 33.27 11.99 17.03
N ALA A 32 32.92 11.77 15.77
CA ALA A 32 31.55 11.65 15.34
C ALA A 32 30.94 10.56 16.22
N THR A 33 30.08 10.95 17.15
CA THR A 33 29.34 10.03 18.00
C THR A 33 28.68 9.01 17.09
N ALA A 34 29.17 7.77 17.15
CA ALA A 34 28.64 6.68 16.35
C ALA A 34 27.13 6.57 16.62
N ILE A 35 26.34 6.53 15.55
CA ILE A 35 24.89 6.36 15.64
C ILE A 35 24.64 5.09 16.48
N PRO A 36 23.80 5.15 17.54
CA PRO A 36 23.45 3.98 18.34
C PRO A 36 23.03 2.83 17.42
N ALA A 37 23.43 1.59 17.72
CA ALA A 37 23.16 0.44 16.86
C ALA A 37 21.66 0.28 16.53
N GLU A 38 20.79 0.74 17.42
CA GLU A 38 19.33 0.78 17.29
C GLU A 38 18.81 1.74 16.20
N CYS A 39 19.60 2.74 15.81
CA CYS A 39 19.28 3.70 14.75
C CYS A 39 20.04 3.40 13.44
N ARG A 40 20.73 2.25 13.34
CA ARG A 40 21.41 1.87 12.12
C ARG A 40 20.37 1.34 11.13
N PRO A 41 20.19 1.98 9.95
CA PRO A 41 19.29 1.43 8.94
C PRO A 41 19.75 0.01 8.58
N PRO A 42 18.82 -0.91 8.29
CA PRO A 42 19.18 -2.24 7.85
C PRO A 42 20.11 -2.13 6.65
N ALA A 43 21.03 -3.10 6.52
CA ALA A 43 21.95 -3.13 5.39
C ALA A 43 21.15 -3.04 4.08
N PRO A 44 21.64 -2.30 3.07
CA PRO A 44 21.00 -2.25 1.77
C PRO A 44 20.81 -3.68 1.27
N PHE A 45 19.56 -4.06 1.00
CA PHE A 45 19.24 -5.33 0.38
C PHE A 45 18.99 -5.10 -1.11
N THR A 46 19.40 -6.06 -1.94
CA THR A 46 19.12 -6.03 -3.38
C THR A 46 17.96 -6.95 -3.65
N ILE A 47 16.86 -6.40 -4.17
CA ILE A 47 15.76 -7.21 -4.69
C ILE A 47 16.21 -7.81 -6.01
N GLN A 48 16.27 -9.15 -6.08
CA GLN A 48 16.47 -9.86 -7.33
C GLN A 48 15.12 -9.99 -8.04
N HIS A 49 14.94 -9.23 -9.11
CA HIS A 49 13.74 -9.33 -9.93
C HIS A 49 13.80 -10.57 -10.83
N PRO A 50 12.67 -11.26 -11.05
CA PRO A 50 12.66 -12.36 -12.00
C PRO A 50 12.91 -11.83 -13.41
N ALA A 51 13.71 -12.55 -14.19
CA ALA A 51 14.16 -12.09 -15.51
C ALA A 51 13.01 -11.77 -16.49
N TRP A 52 11.86 -12.44 -16.36
CA TRP A 52 10.69 -12.19 -17.20
C TRP A 52 10.10 -10.79 -17.01
N ALA A 53 10.27 -10.18 -15.84
CA ALA A 53 9.65 -8.90 -15.50
C ALA A 53 10.32 -7.70 -16.20
N THR A 54 11.58 -7.83 -16.63
CA THR A 54 12.36 -6.73 -17.22
C THR A 54 11.73 -6.15 -18.49
N ASN A 55 11.05 -6.99 -19.28
CA ASN A 55 10.42 -6.60 -20.56
C ASN A 55 8.91 -6.91 -20.58
N ALA A 56 8.29 -7.01 -19.40
CA ALA A 56 6.89 -7.33 -19.29
C ALA A 56 6.01 -6.16 -19.73
N SER A 57 5.03 -6.44 -20.59
CA SER A 57 3.92 -5.54 -20.91
C SER A 57 2.73 -5.81 -19.98
N LEU A 58 2.15 -4.73 -19.47
CA LEU A 58 0.97 -4.77 -18.60
C LEU A 58 -0.27 -4.33 -19.38
N TYR A 59 -1.38 -5.02 -19.17
CA TYR A 59 -2.68 -4.62 -19.70
C TYR A 59 -3.74 -4.63 -18.59
N GLN A 60 -4.24 -3.45 -18.23
CA GLN A 60 -5.29 -3.33 -17.22
C GLN A 60 -6.66 -3.58 -17.84
N VAL A 61 -7.48 -4.37 -17.15
CA VAL A 61 -8.79 -4.80 -17.62
C VAL A 61 -9.87 -4.36 -16.64
N ASN A 62 -10.83 -3.60 -17.15
CA ASN A 62 -12.12 -3.45 -16.51
C ASN A 62 -13.07 -4.55 -17.00
N VAL A 63 -13.21 -5.64 -16.24
CA VAL A 63 -14.01 -6.81 -16.64
C VAL A 63 -15.45 -6.42 -16.98
N ARG A 64 -16.06 -5.54 -16.18
CA ARG A 64 -17.42 -5.02 -16.37
C ARG A 64 -17.64 -4.42 -17.76
N GLN A 65 -16.65 -3.68 -18.26
CA GLN A 65 -16.79 -2.85 -19.46
C GLN A 65 -16.14 -3.47 -20.70
N TYR A 66 -15.37 -4.55 -20.54
CA TYR A 66 -14.60 -5.11 -21.64
C TYR A 66 -15.48 -5.87 -22.64
N THR A 67 -16.52 -6.56 -22.18
CA THR A 67 -17.54 -7.19 -23.03
C THR A 67 -18.93 -6.73 -22.61
N PRO A 68 -19.96 -6.87 -23.47
CA PRO A 68 -21.34 -6.56 -23.10
C PRO A 68 -21.85 -7.35 -21.89
N GLU A 69 -21.41 -8.60 -21.72
CA GLU A 69 -21.78 -9.44 -20.58
C GLU A 69 -21.06 -9.04 -19.29
N GLY A 70 -19.85 -8.47 -19.40
CA GLY A 70 -19.08 -8.01 -18.25
C GLY A 70 -18.60 -9.13 -17.32
N THR A 71 -18.44 -10.37 -17.80
CA THR A 71 -18.08 -11.54 -16.98
C THR A 71 -16.69 -12.09 -17.27
N PHE A 72 -16.11 -12.85 -16.33
CA PHE A 72 -14.81 -13.50 -16.54
C PHE A 72 -14.83 -14.47 -17.72
N ARG A 73 -15.89 -15.28 -17.87
CA ARG A 73 -16.00 -16.26 -18.98
C ARG A 73 -16.17 -15.60 -20.34
N ALA A 74 -16.79 -14.41 -20.39
CA ALA A 74 -16.84 -13.63 -21.63
C ALA A 74 -15.47 -13.04 -21.97
N PHE A 75 -14.79 -12.44 -20.98
CA PHE A 75 -13.46 -11.87 -21.15
C PHE A 75 -12.40 -12.92 -21.56
N GLU A 76 -12.46 -14.13 -20.98
CA GLU A 76 -11.54 -15.24 -21.24
C GLU A 76 -11.34 -15.55 -22.74
N LYS A 77 -12.40 -15.41 -23.54
CA LYS A 77 -12.37 -15.64 -24.99
C LYS A 77 -11.39 -14.72 -25.73
N HIS A 78 -10.95 -13.63 -25.11
CA HIS A 78 -10.01 -12.66 -25.67
C HIS A 78 -8.56 -12.90 -25.26
N LEU A 79 -8.27 -13.84 -24.36
CA LEU A 79 -6.91 -14.09 -23.88
C LEU A 79 -5.92 -14.42 -25.00
N THR A 80 -6.32 -15.28 -25.95
CA THR A 80 -5.48 -15.62 -27.12
C THR A 80 -5.15 -14.40 -27.97
N ARG A 81 -6.10 -13.47 -28.12
CA ARG A 81 -5.86 -12.21 -28.87
C ARG A 81 -4.89 -11.31 -28.12
N LEU A 82 -5.04 -11.17 -26.81
CA LEU A 82 -4.16 -10.34 -25.97
C LEU A 82 -2.74 -10.91 -25.92
N GLN A 83 -2.59 -12.22 -25.81
CA GLN A 83 -1.30 -12.89 -25.88
C GLN A 83 -0.59 -12.62 -27.21
N LYS A 84 -1.31 -12.73 -28.35
CA LYS A 84 -0.75 -12.41 -29.68
C LYS A 84 -0.35 -10.95 -29.84
N MET A 85 -1.01 -10.04 -29.13
CA MET A 85 -0.66 -8.62 -29.06
C MET A 85 0.61 -8.38 -28.23
N GLY A 86 1.13 -9.40 -27.54
CA GLY A 86 2.32 -9.33 -26.71
C GLY A 86 2.04 -8.96 -25.26
N VAL A 87 0.79 -9.08 -24.78
CA VAL A 87 0.45 -8.86 -23.37
C VAL A 87 1.04 -9.98 -22.52
N SER A 88 1.86 -9.62 -21.53
CA SER A 88 2.49 -10.58 -20.61
C SER A 88 1.85 -10.62 -19.23
N VAL A 89 1.26 -9.50 -18.78
CA VAL A 89 0.59 -9.41 -17.47
C VAL A 89 -0.78 -8.78 -17.63
N LEU A 90 -1.80 -9.48 -17.15
CA LEU A 90 -3.15 -8.97 -17.02
C LEU A 90 -3.32 -8.37 -15.63
N TRP A 91 -3.69 -7.10 -15.55
CA TRP A 91 -4.06 -6.47 -14.28
C TRP A 91 -5.57 -6.31 -14.24
N LEU A 92 -6.24 -7.11 -13.43
CA LEU A 92 -7.67 -6.99 -13.23
C LEU A 92 -7.95 -5.86 -12.24
N MET A 93 -8.80 -4.90 -12.64
CA MET A 93 -9.46 -3.99 -11.69
C MET A 93 -10.17 -4.79 -10.58
N PRO A 94 -10.51 -4.17 -9.43
CA PRO A 94 -11.08 -4.92 -8.31
C PRO A 94 -12.29 -5.76 -8.72
N VAL A 95 -12.25 -7.02 -8.30
CA VAL A 95 -13.21 -8.08 -8.64
C VAL A 95 -14.17 -8.39 -7.50
N GLN A 96 -13.99 -7.73 -6.36
CA GLN A 96 -14.71 -7.98 -5.12
C GLN A 96 -16.06 -7.23 -5.08
N PRO A 97 -17.01 -7.64 -4.21
CA PRO A 97 -18.29 -6.97 -4.07
C PRO A 97 -18.18 -5.49 -3.72
N ILE A 98 -19.04 -4.68 -4.36
CA ILE A 98 -19.09 -3.22 -4.16
C ILE A 98 -20.10 -2.88 -3.09
N GLY A 99 -19.74 -1.96 -2.19
CA GLY A 99 -20.63 -1.45 -1.15
C GLY A 99 -21.88 -0.78 -1.68
N MET A 100 -22.97 -0.87 -0.92
CA MET A 100 -24.26 -0.24 -1.23
C MET A 100 -24.38 1.14 -0.56
N GLU A 101 -23.85 1.28 0.64
CA GLU A 101 -23.96 2.51 1.41
C GLU A 101 -23.08 3.62 0.82
N LYS A 102 -23.69 4.80 0.61
CA LYS A 102 -23.06 5.99 -0.02
C LYS A 102 -22.42 5.67 -1.38
N ARG A 103 -22.99 4.69 -2.08
CA ARG A 103 -22.56 4.30 -3.42
C ARG A 103 -22.67 5.48 -4.39
N LYS A 104 -21.63 5.66 -5.21
CA LYS A 104 -21.64 6.62 -6.32
C LYS A 104 -22.30 5.99 -7.55
N GLY A 105 -23.34 6.64 -8.07
CA GLY A 105 -24.08 6.15 -9.23
C GLY A 105 -24.83 4.84 -8.97
N THR A 106 -25.27 4.19 -10.04
CA THR A 106 -26.09 2.96 -9.95
C THR A 106 -25.26 1.72 -9.60
N LEU A 107 -24.14 1.52 -10.30
CA LEU A 107 -23.29 0.33 -10.17
C LEU A 107 -22.19 0.46 -9.10
N GLY A 108 -21.87 1.69 -8.67
CA GLY A 108 -20.76 1.95 -7.76
C GLY A 108 -19.38 1.84 -8.39
N SER A 109 -18.41 2.41 -7.70
CA SER A 109 -16.98 2.26 -8.03
C SER A 109 -16.48 0.88 -7.58
N GLN A 110 -15.74 0.19 -8.44
CA GLN A 110 -15.04 -1.06 -8.09
C GLN A 110 -14.03 -0.87 -6.96
N TYR A 111 -13.61 0.35 -6.65
CA TYR A 111 -12.68 0.63 -5.55
C TYR A 111 -13.38 0.75 -4.18
N SER A 112 -14.73 0.74 -4.13
CA SER A 112 -15.49 0.82 -2.88
C SER A 112 -15.86 -0.58 -2.37
N LEU A 113 -14.88 -1.30 -1.85
CA LEU A 113 -14.97 -2.74 -1.56
C LEU A 113 -15.73 -3.06 -0.26
N ARG A 114 -16.70 -3.97 -0.36
CA ARG A 114 -17.50 -4.45 0.77
C ARG A 114 -16.89 -5.67 1.47
N ASP A 115 -16.30 -6.57 0.70
CA ASP A 115 -15.70 -7.81 1.21
C ASP A 115 -14.51 -8.22 0.36
N TYR A 116 -13.32 -8.32 0.95
CA TYR A 116 -12.09 -8.68 0.23
C TYR A 116 -11.99 -10.17 -0.12
N ARG A 117 -12.79 -11.02 0.55
CA ARG A 117 -12.61 -12.48 0.53
C ARG A 117 -13.47 -13.18 -0.51
N THR A 118 -14.32 -12.43 -1.21
CA THR A 118 -15.28 -12.95 -2.17
C THR A 118 -15.21 -12.22 -3.50
N VAL A 119 -15.84 -12.78 -4.52
CA VAL A 119 -15.93 -12.23 -5.88
C VAL A 119 -17.32 -11.62 -6.07
N ASN A 120 -17.39 -10.49 -6.76
CA ASN A 120 -18.64 -9.85 -7.13
C ASN A 120 -19.40 -10.74 -8.12
N ALA A 121 -20.63 -11.13 -7.76
CA ALA A 121 -21.48 -11.98 -8.57
C ALA A 121 -21.78 -11.42 -9.97
N GLU A 122 -21.64 -10.10 -10.17
CA GLU A 122 -21.72 -9.46 -11.48
C GLU A 122 -20.70 -10.04 -12.48
N PHE A 123 -19.52 -10.46 -12.01
CA PHE A 123 -18.45 -10.96 -12.87
C PHE A 123 -18.47 -12.49 -13.03
N GLY A 124 -19.21 -13.19 -12.16
CA GLY A 124 -19.27 -14.65 -12.07
C GLY A 124 -18.93 -15.16 -10.67
N SER A 125 -18.45 -16.40 -10.60
CA SER A 125 -18.06 -17.06 -9.35
C SER A 125 -16.54 -16.99 -9.10
N VAL A 126 -16.12 -17.36 -7.89
CA VAL A 126 -14.69 -17.58 -7.57
C VAL A 126 -14.08 -18.65 -8.49
N ALA A 127 -14.86 -19.68 -8.86
CA ALA A 127 -14.42 -20.71 -9.79
C ALA A 127 -14.19 -20.15 -11.20
N ASP A 128 -15.01 -19.20 -11.65
CA ASP A 128 -14.82 -18.55 -12.95
C ASP A 128 -13.56 -17.66 -12.96
N LEU A 129 -13.29 -16.93 -11.86
CA LEU A 129 -12.05 -16.18 -11.71
C LEU A 129 -10.83 -17.12 -11.73
N GLN A 130 -10.88 -18.22 -10.99
CA GLN A 130 -9.80 -19.20 -10.96
C GLN A 130 -9.58 -19.82 -12.35
N HIS A 131 -10.65 -20.09 -13.09
CA HIS A 131 -10.56 -20.61 -14.44
C HIS A 131 -9.89 -19.61 -15.38
N LEU A 132 -10.29 -18.33 -15.36
CA LEU A 132 -9.66 -17.26 -16.13
C LEU A 132 -8.14 -17.15 -15.84
N ILE A 133 -7.76 -17.19 -14.55
CA ILE A 133 -6.35 -17.14 -14.14
C ILE A 133 -5.59 -18.36 -14.69
N ASN A 134 -6.17 -19.55 -14.60
CA ASN A 134 -5.55 -20.77 -15.11
C ASN A 134 -5.37 -20.73 -16.63
N GLU A 135 -6.36 -20.23 -17.38
CA GLU A 135 -6.24 -20.07 -18.83
C GLU A 135 -5.20 -19.02 -19.21
N ALA A 136 -5.09 -17.92 -18.46
CA ALA A 136 -4.04 -16.93 -18.66
C ALA A 136 -2.64 -17.53 -18.43
N HIS A 137 -2.48 -18.32 -17.36
CA HIS A 137 -1.22 -19.01 -17.06
C HIS A 137 -0.84 -20.04 -18.13
N LYS A 138 -1.79 -20.79 -18.70
CA LYS A 138 -1.54 -21.71 -19.83
C LYS A 138 -0.98 -21.01 -21.06
N LEU A 139 -1.31 -19.74 -21.24
CA LEU A 139 -0.82 -18.88 -22.32
C LEU A 139 0.49 -18.16 -21.98
N GLY A 140 1.09 -18.45 -20.81
CA GLY A 140 2.32 -17.81 -20.35
C GLY A 140 2.13 -16.37 -19.85
N MET A 141 0.89 -15.94 -19.60
CA MET A 141 0.62 -14.64 -19.00
C MET A 141 0.62 -14.73 -17.47
N HIS A 142 0.90 -13.62 -16.79
CA HIS A 142 0.72 -13.46 -15.36
C HIS A 142 -0.55 -12.66 -15.06
N VAL A 143 -1.11 -12.81 -13.85
CA VAL A 143 -2.29 -12.05 -13.42
C VAL A 143 -2.00 -11.29 -12.13
N ILE A 144 -2.35 -10.00 -12.12
CA ILE A 144 -2.35 -9.14 -10.94
C ILE A 144 -3.81 -8.85 -10.57
N LEU A 145 -4.15 -9.05 -9.30
CA LEU A 145 -5.40 -8.58 -8.72
C LEU A 145 -5.16 -7.23 -8.04
N ASP A 146 -6.05 -6.27 -8.30
CA ASP A 146 -6.00 -4.97 -7.65
C ASP A 146 -6.27 -5.09 -6.14
N TRP A 147 -5.35 -4.56 -5.32
CA TRP A 147 -5.48 -4.51 -3.87
C TRP A 147 -5.73 -3.07 -3.41
N VAL A 148 -6.98 -2.79 -3.04
CA VAL A 148 -7.41 -1.50 -2.50
C VAL A 148 -7.32 -1.50 -0.96
N ALA A 149 -6.13 -1.26 -0.39
CA ALA A 149 -5.91 -1.36 1.06
C ALA A 149 -6.24 -0.09 1.86
N ASN A 150 -6.28 1.06 1.19
CA ASN A 150 -6.38 2.37 1.86
C ASN A 150 -7.76 2.61 2.51
N HIS A 151 -8.82 1.99 1.99
CA HIS A 151 -10.18 2.20 2.46
C HIS A 151 -11.09 1.02 2.08
N THR A 152 -12.25 0.95 2.73
CA THR A 152 -13.36 0.05 2.37
C THR A 152 -14.61 0.83 2.03
N SER A 153 -15.67 0.16 1.56
CA SER A 153 -17.01 0.75 1.59
C SER A 153 -17.49 0.98 3.03
N TRP A 154 -18.51 1.83 3.17
CA TRP A 154 -19.11 2.15 4.48
C TRP A 154 -19.75 0.93 5.13
N ASP A 155 -20.37 0.07 4.32
CA ASP A 155 -21.06 -1.15 4.72
C ASP A 155 -20.17 -2.42 4.68
N SER A 156 -18.85 -2.26 4.67
CA SER A 156 -17.91 -3.38 4.57
C SER A 156 -17.97 -4.33 5.78
N ASN A 157 -17.54 -5.57 5.59
CA ASN A 157 -17.45 -6.52 6.70
C ASN A 157 -16.36 -6.09 7.69
N LEU A 158 -15.23 -5.56 7.20
CA LEU A 158 -14.13 -5.11 8.06
C LEU A 158 -14.50 -3.93 8.94
N SER A 159 -15.29 -2.96 8.45
CA SER A 159 -15.72 -1.82 9.29
C SER A 159 -16.64 -2.26 10.45
N LYS A 160 -17.33 -3.39 10.30
CA LYS A 160 -18.21 -3.98 11.32
C LYS A 160 -17.45 -4.88 12.28
N GLU A 161 -16.59 -5.76 11.76
CA GLU A 161 -15.82 -6.75 12.52
C GLU A 161 -14.64 -6.11 13.26
N HIS A 162 -14.00 -5.13 12.64
CA HIS A 162 -12.77 -4.48 13.12
C HIS A 162 -12.84 -2.95 13.01
N PRO A 163 -13.78 -2.28 13.71
CA PRO A 163 -13.93 -0.83 13.66
C PRO A 163 -12.72 -0.07 14.26
N ASP A 164 -11.84 -0.76 14.97
CA ASP A 164 -10.58 -0.26 15.52
C ASP A 164 -9.47 -0.11 14.47
N TRP A 165 -9.59 -0.77 13.31
CA TRP A 165 -8.64 -0.62 12.20
C TRP A 165 -8.85 0.67 11.39
N PHE A 166 -9.93 1.41 11.67
CA PHE A 166 -10.32 2.60 10.90
C PHE A 166 -10.14 3.88 11.70
N THR A 167 -9.63 4.91 11.03
CA THR A 167 -9.54 6.26 11.57
C THR A 167 -10.93 6.82 11.85
N LYS A 168 -11.08 7.45 13.02
CA LYS A 168 -12.32 8.11 13.45
C LYS A 168 -12.09 9.61 13.60
N ASN A 169 -13.09 10.39 13.22
CA ASN A 169 -13.09 11.84 13.42
C ASN A 169 -13.37 12.20 14.90
N ALA A 170 -13.31 13.50 15.22
CA ALA A 170 -13.54 14.00 16.59
C ALA A 170 -14.94 13.67 17.17
N LYS A 171 -15.92 13.33 16.32
CA LYS A 171 -17.28 12.91 16.72
C LYS A 171 -17.40 11.38 16.86
N GLY A 172 -16.31 10.64 16.69
CA GLY A 172 -16.28 9.18 16.78
C GLY A 172 -16.76 8.44 15.52
N GLY A 173 -17.14 9.14 14.46
CA GLY A 173 -17.54 8.52 13.18
C GLY A 173 -16.35 8.18 12.29
N PHE A 174 -16.51 7.24 11.36
CA PHE A 174 -15.46 6.90 10.40
C PHE A 174 -15.04 8.12 9.57
N GLN A 175 -13.73 8.27 9.39
CA GLN A 175 -13.13 9.30 8.56
C GLN A 175 -12.79 8.71 7.19
N PRO A 176 -13.36 9.22 6.10
CA PRO A 176 -12.89 8.86 4.76
C PRO A 176 -11.46 9.37 4.55
N PRO A 177 -10.67 8.69 3.72
CA PRO A 177 -9.31 9.13 3.37
C PRO A 177 -9.29 10.48 2.63
#